data_AF-A0AAD3AS33-F1
#
_entry.id   AF-A0AAD3AS33-F1
#
_cell.length_a   1.000
_cell.length_b   1.000
_cell.length_c   1.000
_cell.angle_alpha   90.00
_cell.angle_beta   90.00
_cell.angle_gamma   90.00
#
_symmetry.space_group_name_H-M   'P 1'
#
loop_
_entity.id
_entity.type
_entity.pdbx_description
1 polymer ?
#
loop_
_entity_poly.entity_id
_entity_poly.type
_entity_poly.pdbx_seq_one_letter_code
_entity_poly.pdbx_strand_id
1 'polypeptide(L)'
;AALAAYGVPEQILTDNGKVFTGRFCHPPVEVLFDAICREHGIEHLLTQPRSPTTTGKIERFHRSLRAEFLSGREPFTNLKVAQQALDEWVEDYNTTRPFLGLAALLCDVA
;
A
#
# COMPACT_ATOMS: atom_id res chain seq x y z
N ALA A 1 7.59 8.39 -7.52
CA ALA A 1 6.25 8.99 -7.74
C ALA A 1 5.58 9.35 -6.42
N ALA A 2 5.31 8.39 -5.52
CA ALA A 2 4.66 8.66 -4.22
C ALA A 2 5.42 9.67 -3.34
N LEU A 3 6.74 9.49 -3.16
CA LEU A 3 7.57 10.43 -2.39
C LEU A 3 7.54 11.86 -2.93
N ALA A 4 7.37 12.03 -4.24
CA ALA A 4 7.29 13.36 -4.86
C ALA A 4 5.91 14.00 -4.67
N ALA A 5 4.84 13.19 -4.61
CA ALA A 5 3.47 13.67 -4.46
C ALA A 5 3.12 13.99 -2.99
N TYR A 6 3.67 13.22 -2.04
CA TYR A 6 3.28 13.27 -0.62
C TYR A 6 4.42 13.60 0.34
N GLY A 7 5.65 13.73 -0.17
CA GLY A 7 6.85 13.91 0.63
C GLY A 7 7.47 12.60 1.10
N VAL A 8 8.62 12.71 1.75
CA VAL A 8 9.35 11.58 2.32
C VAL A 8 8.84 11.35 3.75
N PRO A 9 8.24 10.19 4.06
CA PRO A 9 7.79 9.89 5.42
C PRO A 9 8.97 9.59 6.34
N GLU A 10 8.79 9.82 7.64
CA GLU A 10 9.79 9.44 8.64
C GLU A 10 9.88 7.91 8.81
N GLN A 11 8.73 7.22 8.70
CA GLN A 11 8.62 5.78 8.91
C GLN A 11 7.67 5.16 7.88
N ILE A 12 7.96 3.94 7.43
CA ILE A 12 7.06 3.11 6.62
C ILE A 12 6.92 1.74 7.27
N LEU A 13 5.69 1.24 7.34
CA LEU A 13 5.39 -0.08 7.86
C LEU A 13 4.95 -1.02 6.73
N THR A 14 5.67 -2.12 6.52
CA THR A 14 5.31 -3.15 5.53
C THR A 14 5.10 -4.53 6.16
N ASP A 15 4.56 -5.45 5.37
CA ASP A 15 4.61 -6.86 5.71
C ASP A 15 6.02 -7.47 5.55
N ASN A 16 6.17 -8.74 5.96
CA ASN A 16 7.44 -9.48 5.88
C ASN A 16 7.69 -10.08 4.47
N GLY A 17 7.02 -9.54 3.44
CA GLY A 17 7.14 -9.94 2.07
C GLY A 17 8.56 -9.71 1.54
N LYS A 18 9.04 -10.65 0.72
CA LYS A 18 10.41 -10.61 0.16
C LYS A 18 10.65 -9.42 -0.76
N VAL A 19 9.59 -8.75 -1.21
CA VAL A 19 9.68 -7.52 -2.01
C VAL A 19 10.04 -6.30 -1.17
N PHE A 20 9.65 -6.30 0.12
CA PHE A 20 9.90 -5.21 1.05
C PHE A 20 11.14 -5.45 1.89
N THR A 21 11.39 -6.70 2.29
CA THR A 21 12.57 -7.03 3.10
C THR A 21 13.21 -8.35 2.72
N GLY A 22 14.54 -8.35 2.60
CA GLY A 22 15.33 -9.57 2.48
C GLY A 22 15.92 -10.05 3.82
N ARG A 23 15.46 -9.50 4.95
CA ARG A 23 15.92 -9.86 6.31
C ARG A 23 15.72 -11.35 6.64
N PHE A 24 14.69 -11.98 6.08
CA PHE A 24 14.38 -13.39 6.30
C PHE A 24 14.99 -14.31 5.23
N CYS A 25 15.78 -13.77 4.30
CA CYS A 25 16.57 -14.58 3.38
C CYS A 25 17.79 -15.16 4.13
N HIS A 26 18.31 -16.29 3.63
CA HIS A 26 19.52 -16.91 4.15
C HIS A 26 20.54 -17.05 3.00
N PRO A 27 21.60 -16.21 2.94
CA PRO A 27 21.90 -15.10 3.84
C PRO A 27 20.92 -13.93 3.69
N PRO A 28 20.81 -13.02 4.69
CA PRO A 28 20.03 -11.79 4.54
C PRO A 28 20.55 -10.94 3.39
N VAL A 29 19.65 -10.36 2.61
CA VAL A 29 19.98 -9.52 1.44
C VAL A 29 19.24 -8.19 1.57
N GLU A 30 19.90 -7.09 1.25
CA GLU A 30 19.23 -5.79 1.10
C GLU A 30 18.43 -5.82 -0.21
N VAL A 31 17.11 -5.63 -0.12
CA VAL A 31 16.27 -5.52 -1.32
C VAL A 31 16.15 -4.07 -1.76
N LEU A 32 15.67 -3.85 -2.99
CA LEU A 32 15.53 -2.50 -3.54
C LEU A 32 14.71 -1.57 -2.64
N PHE A 33 13.68 -2.09 -1.97
CA PHE A 33 12.85 -1.31 -1.06
C PHE A 33 13.61 -0.85 0.18
N ASP A 34 14.36 -1.75 0.83
CA ASP A 34 15.25 -1.41 1.96
C ASP A 34 16.28 -0.35 1.55
N ALA A 35 16.86 -0.48 0.35
CA ALA A 35 17.84 0.48 -0.18
C ALA A 35 17.24 1.88 -0.39
N ILE A 36 16.04 1.97 -0.96
CA ILE A 36 15.32 3.24 -1.16
C ILE A 36 14.97 3.89 0.19
N CYS A 37 14.49 3.11 1.16
CA CYS A 37 14.19 3.63 2.50
C CYS A 37 15.45 4.22 3.14
N ARG A 38 16.56 3.50 3.08
CA ARG A 38 17.86 3.95 3.60
C ARG A 38 18.35 5.22 2.90
N GLU A 39 18.25 5.32 1.58
CA GLU A 39 18.68 6.50 0.80
C GLU A 39 17.88 7.75 1.17
N HIS A 40 16.60 7.59 1.48
CA HIS A 40 15.71 8.68 1.86
C HIS A 40 15.62 8.92 3.38
N GLY A 41 16.36 8.17 4.20
CA GLY A 41 16.33 8.31 5.65
C GLY A 41 15.02 7.85 6.30
N ILE A 42 14.28 6.97 5.63
CA ILE A 42 13.01 6.40 6.08
C ILE A 42 13.30 5.20 6.99
N GLU A 43 12.72 5.20 8.18
CA GLU A 43 12.76 4.03 9.06
C GLU A 43 11.77 2.96 8.55
N HIS A 44 12.31 1.82 8.11
CA HIS A 44 11.51 0.71 7.63
C HIS A 44 11.11 -0.22 8.80
N LEU A 45 9.84 -0.20 9.16
CA LEU A 45 9.23 -1.04 10.18
C LEU A 45 8.59 -2.27 9.55
N LEU A 46 8.75 -3.42 10.19
CA LEU A 46 8.12 -4.67 9.77
C LEU A 46 7.01 -5.04 10.74
N THR A 47 5.87 -5.46 10.19
CA THR A 47 4.80 -6.03 11.00
C THR A 47 5.31 -7.23 11.80
N GLN A 48 4.92 -7.29 13.07
CA GLN A 48 5.21 -8.45 13.89
C GLN A 48 4.47 -9.68 13.32
N PRO A 49 5.10 -10.87 13.32
CA PRO A 49 4.43 -12.09 12.90
C PRO A 49 3.15 -12.30 13.71
N ARG A 50 2.02 -12.48 13.01
CA ARG A 50 0.67 -12.64 13.60
C ARG A 50 0.10 -11.37 14.27
N SER A 51 0.38 -10.20 13.72
CA SER A 51 -0.25 -8.93 14.13
C SER A 51 -1.27 -8.41 13.11
N PRO A 52 -2.47 -9.03 13.02
CA PRO A 52 -3.51 -8.64 12.05
C PRO A 52 -4.05 -7.21 12.28
N THR A 53 -3.82 -6.63 13.46
CA THR A 53 -4.30 -5.29 13.79
C THR A 53 -3.55 -4.17 13.06
N THR A 54 -2.30 -4.39 12.66
CA THR A 54 -1.48 -3.33 12.05
C THR A 54 -1.75 -3.17 10.55
N THR A 55 -2.18 -4.25 9.88
CA THR A 55 -2.47 -4.28 8.44
C THR A 55 -3.95 -4.04 8.11
N GLY A 56 -4.78 -3.75 9.13
CA GLY A 56 -6.23 -3.66 8.97
C GLY A 56 -6.72 -2.59 7.98
N LYS A 57 -5.96 -1.50 7.80
CA LYS A 57 -6.30 -0.45 6.81
C LYS A 57 -6.17 -0.95 5.37
N ILE A 58 -5.02 -1.53 5.02
CA ILE A 58 -4.78 -2.06 3.67
C ILE A 58 -5.66 -3.29 3.38
N GLU A 59 -5.91 -4.13 4.39
CA GLU A 59 -6.87 -5.23 4.25
C GLU A 59 -8.29 -4.75 3.98
N ARG A 60 -8.74 -3.71 4.69
CA ARG A 60 -10.04 -3.08 4.45
C ARG A 60 -10.12 -2.46 3.06
N PHE A 61 -9.06 -1.79 2.61
CA PHE A 61 -8.97 -1.25 1.25
C PHE A 61 -9.10 -2.35 0.20
N HIS A 62 -8.32 -3.43 0.31
CA HIS A 62 -8.40 -4.56 -0.62
C HIS A 62 -9.77 -5.23 -0.63
N ARG A 63 -10.42 -5.31 0.54
CA ARG A 63 -11.80 -5.82 0.64
C ARG A 63 -12.79 -4.94 -0.12
N SER A 64 -12.73 -3.62 0.09
CA SER A 64 -13.58 -2.67 -0.63
C SER A 64 -13.28 -2.66 -2.12
N LEU A 65 -12.02 -2.70 -2.54
CA LEU A 65 -11.64 -2.80 -3.95
C LEU A 65 -12.28 -4.03 -4.60
N ARG A 66 -12.19 -5.21 -3.96
CA ARG A 66 -12.82 -6.42 -4.50
C ARG A 66 -14.35 -6.33 -4.54
N ALA A 67 -14.96 -5.82 -3.48
CA ALA A 67 -16.41 -5.78 -3.33
C ALA A 67 -17.08 -4.71 -4.20
N GLU A 68 -16.45 -3.55 -4.35
CA GLU A 68 -17.08 -2.34 -4.92
C GLU A 68 -16.54 -2.04 -6.32
N PHE A 69 -15.26 -2.31 -6.58
CA PHE A 69 -14.66 -2.02 -7.89
C PHE A 69 -14.67 -3.23 -8.82
N LEU A 70 -14.31 -4.42 -8.32
CA LEU A 70 -14.16 -5.61 -9.17
C LEU A 70 -15.42 -6.47 -9.27
N SER A 71 -16.27 -6.50 -8.23
CA SER A 71 -17.46 -7.35 -8.23
C SER A 71 -18.49 -6.89 -9.26
N GLY A 72 -18.92 -7.78 -10.14
CA GLY A 72 -19.98 -7.51 -11.12
C GLY A 72 -19.57 -6.64 -12.31
N ARG A 73 -18.29 -6.34 -12.50
CA ARG A 73 -17.78 -5.67 -13.70
C ARG A 73 -17.38 -6.67 -14.78
N GLU A 74 -17.73 -6.35 -16.01
CA GLU A 74 -17.16 -7.01 -17.20
C GLU A 74 -15.65 -6.70 -17.32
N PRO A 75 -14.86 -7.60 -17.92
CA PRO A 75 -13.44 -7.36 -18.16
C PRO A 75 -13.19 -6.05 -18.92
N PHE A 76 -12.19 -5.29 -18.48
CA PHE A 76 -11.78 -4.07 -19.19
C PHE A 76 -11.18 -4.42 -20.56
N THR A 77 -11.45 -3.57 -21.55
CA THR A 77 -10.97 -3.76 -22.92
C THR A 77 -9.47 -3.58 -23.07
N ASN A 78 -8.84 -2.76 -22.22
CA ASN A 78 -7.40 -2.58 -22.15
C ASN A 78 -6.96 -2.01 -20.80
N LEU A 79 -5.64 -2.04 -20.55
CA LEU A 79 -5.03 -1.58 -19.29
C LEU A 79 -5.28 -0.09 -19.02
N LYS A 80 -5.32 0.76 -20.05
CA LYS A 80 -5.52 2.21 -19.87
C LYS A 80 -6.91 2.52 -19.33
N VAL A 81 -7.94 1.83 -19.85
CA VAL A 81 -9.31 1.95 -19.36
C VAL A 81 -9.41 1.44 -17.92
N ALA A 82 -8.74 0.32 -17.62
CA ALA A 82 -8.70 -0.22 -16.25
C ALA A 82 -8.03 0.76 -15.27
N GLN A 83 -6.91 1.36 -15.66
CA GLN A 83 -6.19 2.33 -14.83
C GLN A 83 -7.03 3.57 -14.56
N GLN A 84 -7.65 4.16 -15.60
CA GLN A 84 -8.49 5.34 -15.43
C GLN A 84 -9.68 5.05 -14.49
N ALA A 85 -10.36 3.93 -14.69
CA ALA A 85 -11.48 3.56 -13.83
C ALA A 85 -11.04 3.31 -12.38
N LEU A 86 -9.84 2.75 -12.18
CA LEU A 86 -9.27 2.53 -10.85
C LEU A 86 -8.93 3.87 -10.18
N ASP A 87 -8.32 4.81 -10.91
CA ASP A 87 -7.96 6.14 -10.40
C ASP A 87 -9.22 6.90 -9.94
N GLU A 88 -10.28 6.89 -10.75
CA GLU A 88 -11.57 7.49 -10.41
C GLU A 88 -12.19 6.85 -9.15
N TRP A 89 -12.11 5.52 -9.02
CA TRP A 89 -12.60 4.81 -7.84
C TRP A 89 -11.76 5.10 -6.59
N VAL A 90 -10.44 5.21 -6.71
CA VAL A 90 -9.53 5.54 -5.59
C VAL A 90 -9.81 6.95 -5.09
N GLU A 91 -10.03 7.91 -5.99
CA GLU A 91 -10.41 9.28 -5.62
C GLU A 91 -11.72 9.27 -4.82
N ASP A 92 -12.78 8.65 -5.37
CA ASP A 92 -14.09 8.55 -4.69
C ASP A 92 -13.98 7.82 -3.34
N TYR A 93 -13.22 6.73 -3.27
CA TYR A 93 -12.97 5.99 -2.03
C TYR A 93 -12.34 6.89 -0.95
N ASN A 94 -11.39 7.74 -1.34
CA ASN A 94 -10.67 8.62 -0.43
C ASN A 94 -11.47 9.88 -0.07
N THR A 95 -12.39 10.37 -0.91
CA THR A 95 -13.15 11.61 -0.68
C THR A 95 -14.54 11.40 -0.09
N THR A 96 -15.22 10.31 -0.44
CA THR A 96 -16.66 10.14 -0.18
C THR A 96 -16.94 9.39 1.13
N ARG A 97 -15.96 8.64 1.66
CA ARG A 97 -16.17 7.91 2.92
C ARG A 97 -16.13 8.87 4.12
N PRO A 98 -17.17 8.92 4.97
CA PRO A 98 -17.16 9.75 6.16
C PRO A 98 -16.00 9.30 7.05
N PHE A 99 -15.11 10.26 7.34
CA PHE A 99 -13.91 10.13 8.16
C PHE A 99 -14.27 9.62 9.57
N LEU A 100 -14.35 8.30 9.74
CA LEU A 100 -14.21 7.66 11.04
C LEU A 100 -12.75 7.26 11.22
N GLY A 101 -11.94 8.26 11.57
CA GLY A 101 -10.62 8.11 12.19
C GLY A 101 -9.45 7.89 11.23
N LEU A 102 -8.68 8.97 11.06
CA LEU A 102 -7.25 9.01 10.73
C LEU A 102 -6.81 8.54 9.33
N ALA A 103 -6.72 9.55 8.47
CA ALA A 103 -5.67 9.78 7.48
C ALA A 103 -5.27 8.59 6.60
N ALA A 104 -5.68 8.71 5.34
CA ALA A 104 -5.02 8.29 4.12
C ALA A 104 -4.28 6.93 4.15
N LEU A 105 -4.69 6.07 3.22
CA LEU A 105 -3.92 4.93 2.69
C LEU A 105 -2.55 5.32 2.07
N LEU A 106 -2.05 6.53 2.33
CA LEU A 106 -0.84 7.07 1.76
C LEU A 106 0.41 6.82 2.61
N CYS A 107 0.27 6.34 3.85
CA CYS A 107 1.44 6.05 4.70
C CYS A 107 1.67 4.56 5.02
N ASP A 108 0.72 3.69 4.67
CA ASP A 108 0.90 2.24 4.82
C ASP A 108 1.12 1.66 3.43
N VAL A 109 2.34 1.85 2.90
CA VAL A 109 2.78 1.07 1.74
C VAL A 109 2.92 -0.37 2.24
N ALA A 110 2.17 -1.28 1.60
CA ALA A 110 2.12 -2.72 1.88
C ALA A 110 3.49 -3.33 2.18
#